data_AF-A0A8C5NJ35-F1
#
_entry.id   AF-A0A8C5NJ35-F1
#
_cell.length_a   1.000
_cell.length_b   1.000
_cell.length_c   1.000
_cell.angle_alpha   90.00
_cell.angle_beta   90.00
_cell.angle_gamma   90.00
#
_symmetry.space_group_name_H-M   'P 1'
#
loop_
_entity.id
_entity.type
_entity.pdbx_description
1 polymer ?
#
loop_
_entity_poly.entity_id
_entity_poly.type
_entity_poly.pdbx_seq_one_letter_code
_entity_poly.pdbx_strand_id
1 'polypeptide(L)'
;KARKEKEKEKKKINQKERRYRFAMKEKSKNAAKTRREKENGEFYELAKLLPLPSAITSQLDKASIIRLTTSYLKMRAVFPEVSKTDYEIGHLWLFQADGSQLINMRPKIQRAQYKII
;
A
#
# COMPACT_ATOMS: atom_id res chain seq x y z
N LYS A 1 -26.45 -61.48 13.49
CA LYS A 1 -26.56 -60.55 12.33
C LYS A 1 -26.55 -59.08 12.78
N ALA A 2 -27.48 -58.66 13.63
CA ALA A 2 -27.62 -57.29 14.14
C ALA A 2 -26.36 -56.65 14.77
N ARG A 3 -25.53 -57.41 15.52
CA ARG A 3 -24.33 -56.86 16.17
C ARG A 3 -23.26 -56.39 15.17
N LYS A 4 -23.09 -57.13 14.06
CA LYS A 4 -22.16 -56.76 12.97
C LYS A 4 -22.67 -55.56 12.17
N GLU A 5 -23.98 -55.38 12.10
CA GLU A 5 -24.64 -54.29 11.38
C GLU A 5 -24.49 -52.96 12.13
N LYS A 6 -24.72 -52.97 13.45
CA LYS A 6 -24.46 -51.82 14.34
C LYS A 6 -22.99 -51.37 14.30
N GLU A 7 -22.05 -52.29 14.16
CA GLU A 7 -20.62 -51.95 14.09
C GLU A 7 -20.24 -51.31 12.74
N LYS A 8 -20.82 -51.80 11.63
CA LYS A 8 -20.65 -51.17 10.31
C LYS A 8 -21.20 -49.75 10.29
N GLU A 9 -22.33 -49.52 10.95
CA GLU A 9 -22.95 -48.20 11.04
C GLU A 9 -22.10 -47.21 11.86
N LYS A 10 -21.57 -47.64 13.01
CA LYS A 10 -20.61 -46.84 13.80
C LYS A 10 -19.37 -46.45 12.99
N LYS A 11 -18.83 -47.37 12.19
CA LYS A 11 -17.68 -47.11 11.30
C LYS A 11 -18.02 -46.06 10.23
N LYS A 12 -19.21 -46.12 9.63
CA LYS A 12 -19.68 -45.11 8.66
C LYS A 12 -19.82 -43.72 9.28
N ILE A 13 -20.39 -43.62 10.48
CA ILE A 13 -20.56 -42.35 11.20
C ILE A 13 -19.20 -41.73 11.52
N ASN A 14 -18.26 -42.51 12.07
CA ASN A 14 -16.90 -42.03 12.36
C ASN A 14 -16.16 -41.55 11.10
N GLN A 15 -16.34 -42.24 9.97
CA GLN A 15 -15.77 -41.81 8.69
C GLN A 15 -16.39 -40.49 8.21
N LYS A 16 -17.71 -40.32 8.35
CA LYS A 16 -18.41 -39.07 7.99
C LYS A 16 -17.96 -37.89 8.85
N GLU A 17 -17.84 -38.10 10.16
CA GLU A 17 -17.28 -37.13 11.12
C GLU A 17 -15.85 -36.70 10.76
N ARG A 18 -14.99 -37.67 10.43
CA ARG A 18 -13.61 -37.39 9.97
C ARG A 18 -13.60 -36.55 8.70
N ARG A 19 -14.45 -36.86 7.72
CA ARG A 19 -14.58 -36.09 6.48
C ARG A 19 -15.11 -34.67 6.74
N TYR A 20 -16.09 -34.51 7.62
CA TYR A 20 -16.63 -33.21 7.99
C TYR A 20 -15.58 -32.34 8.69
N ARG A 21 -14.85 -32.91 9.66
CA ARG A 21 -13.74 -32.22 10.34
C ARG A 21 -12.62 -31.82 9.38
N PHE A 22 -12.29 -32.68 8.42
CA PHE A 22 -11.30 -32.37 7.38
C PHE A 22 -11.79 -31.22 6.49
N ALA A 23 -13.02 -31.30 5.99
CA ALA A 23 -13.61 -30.25 5.16
C ALA A 23 -13.69 -28.90 5.88
N MET A 24 -14.00 -28.87 7.18
CA MET A 24 -14.03 -27.63 7.97
C MET A 24 -12.63 -27.04 8.17
N LYS A 25 -11.61 -27.88 8.40
CA LYS A 25 -10.22 -27.42 8.47
C LYS A 25 -9.76 -26.82 7.14
N GLU A 26 -10.10 -27.46 6.02
CA GLU A 26 -9.78 -26.96 4.68
C GLU A 26 -10.51 -25.65 4.36
N LYS A 27 -11.79 -25.51 4.73
CA LYS A 27 -12.54 -24.24 4.60
C LYS A 27 -11.88 -23.10 5.38
N SER A 28 -11.45 -23.35 6.62
CA SER A 28 -10.77 -22.34 7.45
C SER A 28 -9.40 -21.94 6.87
N LYS A 29 -8.62 -22.91 6.38
CA LYS A 29 -7.35 -22.63 5.69
C LYS A 29 -7.55 -21.78 4.43
N ASN A 30 -8.56 -22.12 3.61
CA ASN A 30 -8.87 -21.37 2.40
C ASN A 30 -9.33 -19.94 2.74
N ALA A 31 -10.15 -19.76 3.77
CA ALA A 31 -10.56 -18.44 4.23
C ALA A 31 -9.35 -17.59 4.68
N ALA A 32 -8.40 -18.18 5.41
CA ALA A 32 -7.17 -17.49 5.81
C ALA A 32 -6.29 -17.12 4.60
N LYS A 33 -6.19 -18.00 3.60
CA LYS A 33 -5.45 -17.74 2.36
C LYS A 33 -6.09 -16.59 1.56
N THR A 34 -7.40 -16.63 1.34
CA THR A 34 -8.12 -15.57 0.63
C THR A 34 -7.96 -14.21 1.33
N ARG A 35 -7.97 -14.16 2.67
CA ARG A 35 -7.70 -12.92 3.41
C ARG A 35 -6.29 -12.39 3.14
N ARG A 36 -5.27 -13.25 3.16
CA ARG A 36 -3.87 -12.86 2.87
C ARG A 36 -3.68 -12.39 1.43
N GLU A 37 -4.32 -13.06 0.46
CA GLU A 37 -4.26 -12.68 -0.95
C GLU A 37 -4.92 -11.33 -1.21
N LYS A 38 -6.09 -11.09 -0.60
CA LYS A 38 -6.79 -9.80 -0.68
C LYS A 38 -5.94 -8.66 -0.11
N GLU A 39 -5.39 -8.86 1.09
CA GLU A 39 -4.50 -7.89 1.73
C GLU A 39 -3.26 -7.61 0.89
N ASN A 40 -2.62 -8.63 0.31
CA ASN A 40 -1.49 -8.45 -0.60
C ASN A 40 -1.88 -7.58 -1.81
N GLY A 41 -3.04 -7.83 -2.42
CA GLY A 41 -3.54 -7.02 -3.53
C GLY A 41 -3.73 -5.55 -3.14
N GLU A 42 -4.33 -5.28 -1.99
CA GLU A 42 -4.53 -3.93 -1.47
C GLU A 42 -3.19 -3.21 -1.24
N PHE A 43 -2.16 -3.91 -0.74
CA PHE A 43 -0.80 -3.33 -0.60
C PHE A 43 -0.17 -2.96 -1.94
N TYR A 44 -0.34 -3.78 -2.98
CA TYR A 44 0.18 -3.46 -4.31
C TYR A 44 -0.53 -2.26 -4.93
N GLU A 45 -1.86 -2.17 -4.78
CA GLU A 45 -2.60 -1.00 -5.24
C GLU A 45 -2.19 0.27 -4.49
N LEU A 46 -1.98 0.18 -3.18
CA LEU A 46 -1.47 1.30 -2.39
C LEU A 46 -0.09 1.77 -2.88
N ALA A 47 0.81 0.84 -3.21
CA ALA A 47 2.14 1.16 -3.72
C ALA A 47 2.08 1.91 -5.07
N LYS A 48 1.11 1.58 -5.94
CA LYS A 48 0.92 2.26 -7.24
C LYS A 48 0.43 3.71 -7.10
N LEU A 49 -0.23 4.04 -5.99
CA LEU A 49 -0.73 5.40 -5.72
C LEU A 49 0.36 6.35 -5.20
N LEU A 50 1.53 5.81 -4.80
CA LEU A 50 2.66 6.65 -4.42
C LEU A 50 3.22 7.38 -5.65
N PRO A 51 3.71 8.62 -5.51
CA PRO A 51 4.36 9.37 -6.58
C PRO A 51 5.78 8.82 -6.86
N LEU A 52 5.86 7.54 -7.19
CA LEU A 52 7.09 6.80 -7.46
C LEU A 52 6.93 5.99 -8.75
N PRO A 53 7.98 5.83 -9.56
CA PRO A 53 7.92 5.00 -10.76
C PRO A 53 7.49 3.56 -10.45
N SER A 54 6.65 2.97 -11.32
CA SER A 54 6.14 1.60 -11.15
C SER A 54 7.24 0.53 -11.04
N ALA A 55 8.41 0.79 -11.62
CA ALA A 55 9.57 -0.09 -11.53
C ALA A 55 10.09 -0.25 -10.09
N ILE A 56 9.92 0.78 -9.25
CA ILE A 56 10.37 0.79 -7.86
C ILE A 56 9.24 0.30 -6.95
N THR A 57 8.00 0.71 -7.21
CA THR A 57 6.86 0.36 -6.34
C THR A 57 6.50 -1.12 -6.37
N SER A 58 6.82 -1.82 -7.46
CA SER A 58 6.67 -3.28 -7.57
C SER A 58 7.62 -4.08 -6.68
N GLN A 59 8.76 -3.50 -6.29
CA GLN A 59 9.80 -4.16 -5.49
C GLN A 59 9.74 -3.79 -4.00
N LEU A 60 8.85 -2.87 -3.62
CA LEU A 60 8.71 -2.43 -2.23
C LEU A 60 8.17 -3.55 -1.35
N ASP A 61 8.79 -3.72 -0.18
CA ASP A 61 8.25 -4.56 0.88
C ASP A 61 7.05 -3.87 1.57
N LYS A 62 6.18 -4.67 2.18
CA LYS A 62 4.96 -4.18 2.85
C LYS A 62 5.22 -3.08 3.88
N ALA A 63 6.30 -3.18 4.65
CA ALA A 63 6.61 -2.20 5.68
C ALA A 63 7.05 -0.86 5.07
N SER A 64 7.89 -0.91 4.03
CA SER A 64 8.27 0.31 3.30
C SER A 64 7.08 0.98 2.62
N ILE A 65 6.14 0.23 2.02
CA ILE A 65 4.90 0.79 1.46
C ILE A 65 4.14 1.61 2.53
N ILE A 66 3.96 1.05 3.73
CA ILE A 66 3.28 1.75 4.83
C ILE A 66 4.05 2.99 5.28
N ARG A 67 5.38 2.86 5.46
CA ARG A 67 6.23 3.98 5.90
C ARG A 67 6.23 5.13 4.91
N LEU A 68 6.40 4.83 3.62
CA LEU A 68 6.40 5.84 2.56
C LEU A 68 5.03 6.50 2.42
N THR A 69 3.95 5.72 2.43
CA THR A 69 2.57 6.26 2.39
C THR A 69 2.30 7.18 3.57
N THR A 70 2.65 6.74 4.78
CA THR A 70 2.43 7.55 6.00
C THR A 70 3.24 8.83 5.95
N SER A 71 4.52 8.75 5.57
CA SER A 71 5.37 9.94 5.41
C SER A 71 4.83 10.88 4.35
N TYR A 72 4.36 10.37 3.21
CA TYR A 72 3.77 11.17 2.14
C TYR A 72 2.52 11.93 2.59
N LEU A 73 1.61 11.28 3.31
CA LEU A 73 0.42 11.93 3.86
C LEU A 73 0.77 13.00 4.90
N LYS A 74 1.76 12.74 5.77
CA LYS A 74 2.26 13.73 6.72
C LYS A 74 2.90 14.94 6.02
N MET A 75 3.71 14.71 4.99
CA MET A 75 4.30 15.78 4.20
C MET A 75 3.25 16.64 3.52
N ARG A 76 2.18 16.03 2.99
CA ARG A 76 1.04 16.77 2.41
C ARG A 76 0.29 17.63 3.43
N ALA A 77 0.20 17.17 4.68
CA ALA A 77 -0.44 17.95 5.75
C ALA A 77 0.42 19.14 6.21
N VAL A 78 1.74 18.98 6.23
CA VAL A 78 2.68 20.05 6.63
C VAL A 78 2.94 21.04 5.50
N PHE A 79 2.96 20.56 4.25
CA PHE A 79 3.22 21.35 3.05
C PHE A 79 2.10 21.15 2.02
N PRO A 80 0.95 21.84 2.16
CA PRO A 80 -0.15 21.71 1.21
C PRO A 80 0.19 22.27 -0.19
N GLU A 81 1.21 23.14 -0.32
CA GLU A 81 1.55 23.84 -1.56
C GLU A 81 2.50 23.10 -2.52
N VAL A 82 3.19 22.05 -2.07
CA VAL A 82 4.14 21.31 -2.95
C VAL A 82 3.42 20.64 -4.12
N SER A 83 2.11 20.38 -3.98
CA SER A 83 1.30 19.79 -5.05
C SER A 83 0.84 20.77 -6.14
N LYS A 84 0.99 22.09 -5.93
CA LYS A 84 0.66 23.12 -6.93
C LYS A 84 1.89 23.62 -7.68
N THR A 85 3.06 23.51 -7.07
CA THR A 85 4.31 24.06 -7.61
C THR A 85 4.98 23.15 -8.64
N ASP A 86 4.66 21.86 -8.70
CA ASP A 86 5.19 20.98 -9.76
C ASP A 86 4.68 21.35 -11.16
N TYR A 87 3.45 21.87 -11.28
CA TYR A 87 2.90 22.34 -12.57
C TYR A 87 3.43 23.73 -12.97
N GLU A 88 3.61 24.63 -11.99
CA GLU A 88 4.14 25.98 -12.24
C GLU A 88 5.65 25.97 -12.52
N ILE A 89 6.42 25.14 -11.81
CA ILE A 89 7.86 25.01 -12.02
C ILE A 89 8.15 24.24 -13.31
N GLY A 90 7.33 23.24 -13.67
CA GLY A 90 7.45 22.54 -14.96
C GLY A 90 7.20 23.44 -16.17
N HIS A 91 6.32 24.45 -16.04
CA HIS A 91 6.06 25.44 -17.11
C HIS A 91 7.16 26.51 -17.22
N LEU A 92 7.88 26.79 -16.13
CA LEU A 92 8.95 27.79 -16.12
C LEU A 92 10.26 27.24 -16.71
N TRP A 93 10.53 25.94 -16.60
CA TRP A 93 11.76 25.33 -17.13
C TRP A 93 11.66 24.83 -18.58
N LEU A 94 10.47 24.77 -19.19
CA LEU A 94 10.31 24.29 -20.57
C LEU A 94 10.24 25.42 -21.62
N PHE A 95 10.40 26.69 -21.21
CA PHE A 95 10.36 27.84 -22.13
C PHE A 95 11.71 28.55 -22.31
N GLN A 96 12.79 28.12 -21.64
CA GLN A 96 14.08 28.80 -21.76
C GLN A 96 15.17 27.84 -22.23
N ALA A 97 15.04 27.44 -23.50
CA ALA A 97 16.10 26.83 -24.29
C ALA A 97 16.42 27.71 -25.51
N ASP A 98 16.52 29.03 -25.31
CA ASP A 98 17.25 29.92 -26.19
C ASP A 98 18.30 30.66 -25.34
N GLY A 99 19.55 30.22 -25.52
CA GLY A 99 20.69 30.80 -24.85
C GLY A 99 20.83 32.27 -25.20
N SER A 100 20.49 33.16 -24.26
CA SER A 100 21.21 34.40 -24.04
C SER A 100 20.81 35.03 -22.69
N GLN A 101 21.83 35.48 -21.95
CA GLN A 101 21.77 36.35 -20.76
C GLN A 101 21.38 35.71 -19.42
N LEU A 102 22.42 35.21 -18.73
CA LEU A 102 22.46 35.08 -17.28
C LEU A 102 22.50 36.47 -16.64
N ILE A 103 21.40 36.91 -16.04
CA ILE A 103 21.40 37.99 -15.04
C ILE A 103 20.65 37.52 -13.79
N ASN A 104 21.45 37.26 -12.75
CA ASN A 104 21.15 37.36 -11.33
C ASN A 104 19.68 37.50 -10.93
N MET A 105 19.12 36.47 -10.29
CA MET A 105 18.09 36.70 -9.27
C MET A 105 18.12 35.63 -8.18
N ARG A 106 18.80 35.98 -7.08
CA ARG A 106 18.78 35.29 -5.78
C ARG A 106 17.38 35.41 -5.15
N PRO A 107 16.75 34.33 -4.64
CA PRO A 107 15.46 34.43 -3.99
C PRO A 107 15.60 35.09 -2.62
N LYS A 108 14.86 36.18 -2.40
CA LYS A 108 14.74 36.85 -1.09
C LYS A 108 13.85 36.02 -0.18
N ILE A 109 14.47 35.24 0.71
CA ILE A 109 13.81 34.71 1.90
C ILE A 109 13.53 35.91 2.81
N GLN A 110 12.29 36.38 2.86
CA GLN A 110 11.86 37.38 3.82
C GLN A 110 11.92 36.75 5.22
N ARG A 111 12.96 37.09 5.99
CA ARG A 111 13.00 36.83 7.42
C ARG A 111 11.89 37.63 8.09
N ALA A 112 10.92 36.91 8.65
CA ALA A 112 10.05 37.42 9.69
C ALA A 112 10.90 37.98 10.83
N GLN A 113 10.74 39.27 11.12
CA GLN A 113 11.33 39.91 12.29
C GLN A 113 10.59 39.40 13.53
N TYR A 114 11.29 38.63 14.36
CA TYR A 114 10.88 38.39 15.73
C TYR A 114 11.04 39.70 16.50
N LYS A 115 9.92 40.39 16.73
CA LYS A 115 9.85 41.55 17.61
C LYS A 115 9.75 41.02 19.04
N ILE A 116 10.90 40.92 19.71
CA ILE A 116 11.00 40.68 21.16
C ILE A 116 10.89 42.06 21.83
N ILE A 117 9.82 42.26 22.60
CA ILE A 117 9.80 43.03 23.85
C ILE A 117 9.20 42.09 24.89
#